data_AF-A0A2G2X2S0-F1
#
_entry.id   AF-A0A2G2X2S0-F1
#
_cell.length_a   1.000
_cell.length_b   1.000
_cell.length_c   1.000
_cell.angle_alpha   90.00
_cell.angle_beta   90.00
_cell.angle_gamma   90.00
#
_symmetry.space_group_name_H-M   'P 1'
#
loop_
_entity.id
_entity.type
_entity.pdbx_description
1 polymer ?
#
loop_
_entity_poly.entity_id
_entity_poly.type
_entity_poly.pdbx_seq_one_letter_code
_entity_poly.pdbx_strand_id
1 'polypeptide(L)'
;MYDGGELYMFFYLQFLGWKRVAIVRSGPSGLAATNQLNRLGHSVKVLERADRISGLMMYGVLNMKMDKIDVVQRRVDLMEKKRVKFVVNANVENDLAFSLACLREDHDAIILDVRATKPRLLLYDYYVHDSFSGNTRFLTWPRIFRVDYWHQEATAKFGKDPRSYEVLTKRFIGDENGNVNGLEVIRVQWEKDASGRFQLLPLLPSALMKLY
;
A
#
# COMPACT_ATOMS: atom_id res chain seq x y z
N MET A 1 -13.43 -11.95 -56.45
CA MET A 1 -12.66 -13.00 -55.74
C MET A 1 -11.34 -12.40 -55.33
N TYR A 2 -11.20 -12.00 -54.07
CA TYR A 2 -10.00 -12.05 -53.22
C TYR A 2 -10.41 -11.52 -51.83
N ASP A 3 -9.91 -12.20 -50.80
CA ASP A 3 -10.55 -12.43 -49.51
C ASP A 3 -10.67 -11.23 -48.57
N GLY A 4 -11.91 -10.92 -48.18
CA GLY A 4 -12.22 -10.11 -46.98
C GLY A 4 -12.24 -10.92 -45.68
N GLY A 5 -11.80 -12.19 -45.70
CA GLY A 5 -11.87 -13.11 -44.57
C GLY A 5 -10.69 -13.07 -43.60
N GLU A 6 -9.50 -12.64 -44.04
CA GLU A 6 -8.29 -12.75 -43.21
C GLU A 6 -8.20 -11.67 -42.12
N LEU A 7 -8.74 -10.46 -42.35
CA LEU A 7 -8.71 -9.38 -41.36
C LEU A 7 -9.63 -9.64 -40.16
N TYR A 8 -10.73 -10.38 -40.35
CA TYR A 8 -11.58 -10.83 -39.24
C TYR A 8 -10.94 -11.97 -38.45
N MET A 9 -10.17 -12.83 -39.12
CA MET A 9 -9.46 -13.94 -38.48
C MET A 9 -8.27 -13.46 -37.64
N PHE A 10 -7.57 -12.41 -38.07
CA PHE A 10 -6.48 -11.80 -37.29
C PHE A 10 -6.95 -11.11 -36.00
N PHE A 11 -8.16 -10.55 -35.98
CA PHE A 11 -8.76 -9.99 -34.76
C PHE A 11 -9.27 -11.09 -33.80
N TYR A 12 -9.68 -12.24 -34.34
CA TYR A 12 -10.09 -13.42 -33.57
C TYR A 12 -8.89 -14.18 -32.96
N LEU A 13 -7.73 -14.18 -33.61
CA LEU A 13 -6.55 -14.93 -33.16
C LEU A 13 -5.87 -14.34 -31.90
N GLN A 14 -6.19 -13.09 -31.54
CA GLN A 14 -5.69 -12.46 -30.31
C GLN A 14 -6.57 -12.76 -29.08
N PHE A 15 -7.66 -13.52 -29.24
CA PHE A 15 -8.33 -14.22 -28.14
C PHE A 15 -7.58 -15.52 -27.83
N LEU A 16 -6.45 -15.40 -27.12
CA LEU A 16 -5.90 -16.51 -26.35
C LEU A 16 -7.05 -17.18 -25.58
N GLY A 17 -7.29 -18.46 -25.88
CA GLY A 17 -8.50 -19.19 -25.51
C GLY A 17 -8.96 -19.01 -24.05
N TRP A 18 -10.25 -19.19 -23.83
CA TRP A 18 -10.86 -19.12 -22.50
C TRP A 18 -10.18 -20.13 -21.58
N LYS A 19 -9.46 -19.62 -20.57
CA LYS A 19 -8.77 -20.43 -19.57
C LYS A 19 -9.48 -20.29 -18.23
N ARG A 20 -9.48 -21.37 -17.47
CA ARG A 20 -9.89 -21.43 -16.08
C ARG A 20 -8.67 -21.11 -15.24
N VAL A 21 -8.75 -20.07 -14.43
CA VAL A 21 -7.62 -19.63 -13.57
C VAL A 21 -8.06 -19.65 -12.12
N ALA A 22 -7.32 -20.38 -11.29
CA ALA A 22 -7.46 -20.32 -9.84
C ALA A 22 -6.48 -19.31 -9.26
N ILE A 23 -6.95 -18.47 -8.33
CA ILE A 23 -6.10 -17.54 -7.58
C ILE A 23 -6.19 -17.92 -6.12
N VAL A 24 -5.06 -18.29 -5.53
CA VAL A 24 -4.94 -18.66 -4.13
C VAL A 24 -4.63 -17.41 -3.30
N ARG A 25 -5.56 -17.09 -2.41
CA ARG A 25 -5.69 -15.88 -1.58
C ARG A 25 -6.16 -14.65 -2.34
N SER A 26 -6.91 -13.82 -1.63
CA SER A 26 -7.59 -12.64 -2.14
C SER A 26 -6.92 -11.33 -1.72
N GLY A 27 -5.59 -11.31 -1.67
CA GLY A 27 -4.85 -10.09 -1.39
C GLY A 27 -5.06 -8.99 -2.45
N PRO A 28 -4.52 -7.78 -2.23
CA PRO A 28 -4.59 -6.70 -3.23
C PRO A 28 -4.01 -7.12 -4.59
N SER A 29 -2.93 -7.90 -4.59
CA SER A 29 -2.31 -8.44 -5.80
C SER A 29 -3.22 -9.46 -6.49
N GLY A 30 -3.75 -10.43 -5.75
CA GLY A 30 -4.69 -11.43 -6.24
C GLY A 30 -5.96 -10.82 -6.83
N LEU A 31 -6.55 -9.82 -6.17
CA LEU A 31 -7.72 -9.09 -6.67
C LEU A 31 -7.40 -8.25 -7.91
N ALA A 32 -6.21 -7.65 -8.00
CA ALA A 32 -5.77 -6.93 -9.19
C ALA A 32 -5.61 -7.89 -10.38
N ALA A 33 -4.95 -9.03 -10.18
CA ALA A 33 -4.82 -10.08 -11.19
C ALA A 33 -6.19 -10.63 -11.62
N THR A 34 -7.09 -10.82 -10.67
CA THR A 34 -8.48 -11.26 -10.93
C THR A 34 -9.18 -10.30 -11.89
N ASN A 35 -9.12 -9.01 -11.61
CA ASN A 35 -9.77 -8.01 -12.45
C ASN A 35 -9.16 -7.93 -13.86
N GLN A 36 -7.84 -8.11 -13.99
CA GLN A 36 -7.20 -8.15 -15.31
C GLN A 36 -7.58 -9.40 -16.10
N LEU A 37 -7.49 -10.58 -15.49
CA LEU A 37 -7.82 -11.85 -16.14
C LEU A 37 -9.29 -11.92 -16.54
N ASN A 38 -10.18 -11.44 -15.68
CA ASN A 38 -11.61 -11.37 -16.00
C ASN A 38 -11.89 -10.40 -17.15
N ARG A 39 -11.17 -9.27 -17.22
CA ARG A 39 -11.27 -8.32 -18.35
C ARG A 39 -10.79 -8.94 -19.66
N LEU A 40 -9.83 -9.85 -19.61
CA LEU A 40 -9.34 -10.62 -20.76
C LEU A 40 -10.27 -11.80 -21.14
N GLY A 41 -11.35 -12.04 -20.39
CA GLY A 41 -12.34 -13.07 -20.68
C GLY A 41 -12.04 -14.45 -20.09
N HIS A 42 -11.08 -14.56 -19.17
CA HIS A 42 -10.80 -15.81 -18.48
C HIS A 42 -11.81 -16.08 -17.36
N SER A 43 -12.09 -17.37 -17.08
CA SER A 43 -12.93 -17.78 -15.97
C SER A 43 -12.09 -17.85 -14.69
N VAL A 44 -12.25 -16.86 -13.81
CA VAL A 44 -11.43 -16.75 -12.58
C VAL A 44 -12.20 -17.22 -11.35
N LYS A 45 -11.58 -18.11 -10.57
CA LYS A 45 -12.01 -18.52 -9.23
C LYS A 45 -10.95 -18.06 -8.21
N VAL A 46 -11.37 -17.31 -7.21
CA VAL A 46 -10.50 -16.83 -6.12
C VAL A 46 -10.83 -17.60 -4.85
N LEU A 47 -9.81 -18.19 -4.24
CA LEU A 47 -9.90 -18.93 -2.99
C LEU A 47 -9.31 -18.08 -1.87
N GLU A 48 -10.02 -17.92 -0.77
CA GLU A 48 -9.56 -17.19 0.41
C GLU A 48 -9.66 -18.08 1.64
N ARG A 49 -8.59 -18.08 2.43
CA ARG A 49 -8.53 -18.85 3.68
C ARG A 49 -9.40 -18.23 4.77
N ALA A 50 -9.48 -16.91 4.81
CA ALA A 50 -10.28 -16.18 5.79
C ALA A 50 -11.77 -16.15 5.44
N ASP A 51 -12.60 -15.68 6.37
CA ASP A 51 -14.05 -15.54 6.21
C ASP A 51 -14.44 -14.38 5.26
N ARG A 52 -13.48 -13.49 4.94
CA ARG A 52 -13.70 -12.32 4.09
C ARG A 52 -12.58 -12.11 3.08
N ILE A 53 -12.97 -11.52 1.96
CA ILE A 53 -12.09 -11.16 0.84
C ILE A 53 -11.24 -9.92 1.16
N SER A 54 -10.10 -9.78 0.48
CA SER A 54 -9.17 -8.63 0.52
C SER A 54 -7.99 -8.73 1.49
N GLY A 55 -7.86 -9.84 2.23
CA GLY A 55 -6.68 -10.13 3.06
C GLY A 55 -6.34 -8.97 4.02
N LEU A 56 -5.13 -8.43 3.93
CA LEU A 56 -4.70 -7.35 4.85
C LEU A 56 -5.55 -6.09 4.75
N MET A 57 -6.06 -5.76 3.56
CA MET A 57 -6.93 -4.60 3.42
C MET A 57 -8.21 -4.79 4.23
N MET A 58 -8.66 -6.02 4.46
CA MET A 58 -9.77 -6.34 5.36
C MET A 58 -9.33 -6.38 6.83
N TYR A 59 -8.25 -7.10 7.15
CA TYR A 59 -7.93 -7.45 8.55
C TYR A 59 -6.85 -6.60 9.24
N GLY A 60 -6.04 -5.82 8.52
CA GLY A 60 -4.96 -5.05 9.14
C GLY A 60 -4.98 -3.55 8.89
N VAL A 61 -5.47 -3.10 7.73
CA VAL A 61 -5.64 -1.65 7.52
C VAL A 61 -6.86 -1.20 8.33
N LEU A 62 -6.70 -0.21 9.21
CA LEU A 62 -7.81 0.34 10.00
C LEU A 62 -8.84 1.08 9.13
N ASN A 63 -10.10 1.13 9.57
CA ASN A 63 -11.19 1.79 8.83
C ASN A 63 -10.91 3.28 8.57
N MET A 64 -10.25 3.98 9.50
CA MET A 64 -9.92 5.41 9.36
C MET A 64 -9.05 5.71 8.12
N LYS A 65 -8.28 4.72 7.63
CA LYS A 65 -7.48 4.87 6.41
C LYS A 65 -8.20 4.34 5.17
N MET A 66 -9.10 3.39 5.35
CA MET A 66 -9.75 2.69 4.25
C MET A 66 -11.02 1.99 4.73
N ASP A 67 -12.15 2.51 4.27
CA ASP A 67 -13.46 1.93 4.53
C ASP A 67 -13.59 0.52 3.95
N LYS A 68 -14.08 -0.44 4.75
CA LYS A 68 -14.23 -1.84 4.33
C LYS A 68 -15.49 -2.07 3.52
N ILE A 69 -16.52 -1.29 3.74
CA ILE A 69 -17.82 -1.44 3.10
C ILE A 69 -17.78 -0.67 1.78
N ASP A 70 -17.56 0.65 1.86
CA ASP A 70 -17.72 1.52 0.69
C ASP A 70 -16.62 1.38 -0.36
N VAL A 71 -15.42 0.96 0.05
CA VAL A 71 -14.27 0.81 -0.86
C VAL A 71 -13.98 -0.65 -1.16
N VAL A 72 -13.71 -1.46 -0.13
CA VAL A 72 -13.27 -2.85 -0.31
C VAL A 72 -14.41 -3.73 -0.80
N GLN A 73 -15.50 -3.83 -0.04
CA GLN A 73 -16.64 -4.69 -0.38
C GLN A 73 -17.26 -4.28 -1.71
N ARG A 74 -17.48 -2.98 -1.94
CA ARG A 74 -17.93 -2.46 -3.24
C ARG A 74 -17.11 -2.99 -4.42
N ARG A 75 -15.77 -3.05 -4.28
CA ARG A 75 -14.90 -3.54 -5.36
C ARG A 75 -15.06 -5.04 -5.58
N VAL A 76 -15.22 -5.82 -4.51
CA VAL A 76 -15.49 -7.27 -4.57
C VAL A 76 -16.82 -7.53 -5.25
N ASP A 77 -17.89 -6.83 -4.83
CA ASP A 77 -19.24 -6.96 -5.40
C ASP A 77 -19.25 -6.67 -6.91
N LEU A 78 -18.47 -5.67 -7.34
CA LEU A 78 -18.32 -5.35 -8.77
C LEU A 78 -17.63 -6.48 -9.54
N MET A 79 -16.68 -7.20 -8.94
CA MET A 79 -16.04 -8.34 -9.56
C MET A 79 -16.96 -9.56 -9.60
N GLU A 80 -17.74 -9.79 -8.53
CA GLU A 80 -18.77 -10.83 -8.49
C GLU A 80 -19.84 -10.62 -9.57
N LYS A 81 -20.33 -9.39 -9.73
CA LYS A 81 -21.25 -9.02 -10.82
C LYS A 81 -20.66 -9.29 -12.21
N LYS A 82 -19.33 -9.24 -12.33
CA LYS A 82 -18.59 -9.62 -13.54
C LYS A 82 -18.22 -11.11 -13.59
N ARG A 83 -18.96 -11.97 -12.88
CA ARG A 83 -18.86 -13.43 -12.90
C ARG A 83 -17.58 -14.03 -12.30
N VAL A 84 -16.83 -13.27 -11.51
CA VAL A 84 -15.75 -13.82 -10.69
C VAL A 84 -16.36 -14.63 -9.55
N LYS A 85 -15.85 -15.85 -9.32
CA LYS A 85 -16.28 -16.70 -8.20
C LYS A 85 -15.33 -16.55 -7.03
N PHE A 86 -15.82 -16.07 -5.90
CA PHE A 86 -15.08 -16.06 -4.63
C PHE A 86 -15.50 -17.24 -3.76
N VAL A 87 -14.52 -17.92 -3.17
CA VAL A 87 -14.73 -19.00 -2.19
C VAL A 87 -13.96 -18.63 -0.94
N VAL A 88 -14.66 -18.33 0.14
CA VAL A 88 -14.10 -18.01 1.46
C VAL A 88 -13.96 -19.28 2.30
N ASN A 89 -13.19 -19.20 3.39
CA ASN A 89 -12.88 -20.35 4.26
C ASN A 89 -12.28 -21.55 3.50
N ALA A 90 -11.62 -21.32 2.36
CA ALA A 90 -10.99 -22.33 1.54
C ALA A 90 -9.49 -22.35 1.84
N ASN A 91 -9.04 -23.31 2.66
CA ASN A 91 -7.64 -23.41 3.03
C ASN A 91 -6.89 -24.42 2.16
N VAL A 92 -6.15 -23.93 1.17
CA VAL A 92 -5.36 -24.77 0.23
C VAL A 92 -4.29 -25.63 0.93
N GLU A 93 -3.84 -25.25 2.12
CA GLU A 93 -2.81 -26.03 2.86
C GLU A 93 -3.40 -27.24 3.59
N ASN A 94 -4.61 -27.11 4.15
CA ASN A 94 -5.17 -28.08 5.08
C ASN A 94 -6.44 -28.78 4.57
N ASP A 95 -7.17 -28.18 3.63
CA ASP A 95 -8.39 -28.76 3.08
C ASP A 95 -8.07 -29.60 1.84
N LEU A 96 -8.35 -30.91 1.93
CA LEU A 96 -8.22 -31.84 0.82
C LEU A 96 -9.04 -31.41 -0.42
N ALA A 97 -10.21 -30.81 -0.21
CA ALA A 97 -11.08 -30.31 -1.26
C ALA A 97 -10.46 -29.17 -2.09
N PHE A 98 -9.51 -28.42 -1.52
CA PHE A 98 -8.79 -27.32 -2.18
C PHE A 98 -7.31 -27.64 -2.37
N SER A 99 -6.94 -28.92 -2.31
CA SER A 99 -5.56 -29.35 -2.48
C SER A 99 -5.02 -28.92 -3.84
N LEU A 100 -3.71 -28.73 -3.90
CA LEU A 100 -3.02 -28.30 -5.11
C LEU A 100 -3.21 -29.28 -6.29
N ALA A 101 -3.45 -30.57 -6.01
CA ALA A 101 -3.78 -31.58 -7.01
C ALA A 101 -5.15 -31.31 -7.65
N CYS A 102 -6.20 -31.16 -6.84
CA CYS A 102 -7.55 -30.84 -7.33
C CYS A 102 -7.57 -29.53 -8.12
N LEU A 103 -6.84 -28.51 -7.66
CA LEU A 103 -6.78 -27.22 -8.38
C LEU A 103 -6.12 -27.32 -9.75
N ARG A 104 -5.14 -28.22 -9.92
CA ARG A 104 -4.46 -28.46 -11.21
C ARG A 104 -5.33 -29.22 -12.19
N GLU A 105 -6.25 -30.06 -11.73
CA GLU A 105 -7.22 -30.75 -12.58
C GLU A 105 -8.34 -29.79 -13.04
N ASP A 106 -8.79 -28.92 -12.13
CA ASP A 106 -9.91 -28.01 -12.37
C ASP A 106 -9.55 -26.72 -13.12
N HIS A 107 -8.26 -26.36 -13.23
CA HIS A 107 -7.83 -25.07 -13.78
C HIS A 107 -6.60 -25.20 -14.66
N ASP A 108 -6.54 -24.39 -15.72
CA ASP A 108 -5.43 -24.39 -16.68
C ASP A 108 -4.22 -23.60 -16.14
N ALA A 109 -4.45 -22.70 -15.17
CA ALA A 109 -3.41 -21.95 -14.50
C ALA A 109 -3.79 -21.68 -13.04
N ILE A 110 -2.77 -21.59 -12.19
CA ILE A 110 -2.90 -21.28 -10.76
C ILE A 110 -1.96 -20.12 -10.43
N ILE A 111 -2.49 -19.09 -9.78
CA ILE A 111 -1.71 -17.95 -9.25
C ILE A 111 -1.68 -18.07 -7.74
N LEU A 112 -0.48 -18.03 -7.17
CA LEU A 112 -0.25 -18.08 -5.73
C LEU A 112 0.03 -16.67 -5.19
N ASP A 113 -0.97 -16.04 -4.58
CA ASP A 113 -0.82 -14.73 -3.92
C ASP A 113 -0.59 -14.90 -2.41
N VAL A 114 0.44 -15.67 -2.05
CA VAL A 114 0.70 -16.04 -0.66
C VAL A 114 1.47 -14.93 0.05
N ARG A 115 0.81 -14.24 0.98
CA ARG A 115 1.44 -13.24 1.84
C ARG A 115 2.19 -13.86 3.02
N ALA A 116 3.25 -13.18 3.46
CA ALA A 116 3.95 -13.46 4.71
C ALA A 116 3.05 -13.17 5.93
N THR A 117 2.45 -14.23 6.49
CA THR A 117 1.63 -14.16 7.72
C THR A 117 2.42 -14.43 9.01
N LYS A 118 3.62 -15.01 8.91
CA LYS A 118 4.46 -15.29 10.08
C LYS A 118 5.25 -14.04 10.47
N PRO A 119 5.00 -13.43 11.64
CA PRO A 119 5.79 -12.30 12.10
C PRO A 119 7.22 -12.75 12.44
N ARG A 120 8.20 -11.85 12.29
CA ARG A 120 9.55 -12.06 12.83
C ARG A 120 9.54 -11.65 14.29
N LEU A 121 9.77 -12.60 15.19
CA LEU A 121 9.87 -12.32 16.62
C LEU A 121 11.26 -11.74 16.89
N LEU A 122 11.32 -10.60 17.57
CA LEU A 122 12.55 -10.09 18.18
C LEU A 122 12.49 -10.45 19.67
N LEU A 123 13.45 -11.27 20.11
CA LEU A 123 13.67 -11.51 21.53
C LEU A 123 14.36 -10.27 22.10
N TYR A 124 13.60 -9.43 22.81
CA TYR A 124 14.16 -8.40 23.67
C TYR A 124 13.99 -8.89 25.11
N ASP A 125 15.10 -9.10 25.81
CA ASP A 125 15.09 -9.39 27.23
C ASP A 125 14.67 -8.12 27.99
N TYR A 126 13.43 -8.10 28.46
CA TYR A 126 12.88 -7.05 29.32
C TYR A 126 13.35 -7.25 30.77
N TYR A 127 14.62 -6.97 31.07
CA TYR A 127 15.07 -6.73 32.44
C TYR A 127 15.91 -5.46 32.48
N VAL A 128 15.25 -4.32 32.60
CA VAL A 128 15.85 -3.12 33.17
C VAL A 128 14.91 -2.64 34.26
N HIS A 129 15.43 -2.67 35.49
CA HIS A 129 14.80 -2.17 36.69
C HIS A 129 14.48 -0.69 36.53
N ASP A 130 13.22 -0.31 36.72
CA ASP A 130 12.96 0.99 37.33
C ASP A 130 11.67 0.94 38.15
N SER A 131 11.83 1.26 39.43
CA SER A 131 10.80 1.22 40.45
C SER A 131 9.85 2.39 40.26
N PHE A 132 8.66 2.17 39.69
CA PHE A 132 7.61 3.17 39.65
C PHE A 132 6.47 2.82 40.60
N SER A 133 6.31 3.67 41.61
CA SER A 133 5.21 3.68 42.56
C SER A 133 3.89 4.02 41.86
N GLY A 134 2.88 3.19 42.14
CA GLY A 134 1.49 3.60 42.30
C GLY A 134 0.80 4.34 41.14
N ASN A 135 0.03 3.57 40.37
CA ASN A 135 -1.26 3.95 39.78
C ASN A 135 -1.28 4.53 38.36
N THR A 136 -1.39 3.66 37.35
CA THR A 136 -2.59 3.56 36.48
C THR A 136 -2.50 2.32 35.57
N ARG A 137 -3.60 1.58 35.48
CA ARG A 137 -3.77 0.40 34.63
C ARG A 137 -3.98 0.86 33.18
N PHE A 138 -3.08 0.43 32.28
CA PHE A 138 -3.13 0.27 30.82
C PHE A 138 -1.75 0.64 30.24
N LEU A 139 -1.19 -0.22 29.38
CA LEU A 139 0.11 -0.08 28.74
C LEU A 139 0.16 1.17 27.84
N THR A 140 0.46 2.33 28.42
CA THR A 140 1.00 3.44 27.66
C THR A 140 2.42 3.08 27.29
N TRP A 141 2.68 2.91 25.98
CA TRP A 141 4.04 2.93 25.47
C TRP A 141 4.76 4.15 26.07
N PRO A 142 5.95 3.99 26.66
CA PRO A 142 6.72 5.13 27.09
C PRO A 142 6.92 6.05 25.88
N ARG A 143 6.70 7.35 26.04
CA ARG A 143 7.00 8.36 25.02
C ARG A 143 8.52 8.49 24.90
N ILE A 144 9.14 7.48 24.31
CA ILE A 144 10.57 7.46 24.00
C ILE A 144 10.69 8.02 22.60
N PHE A 145 11.48 9.08 22.44
CA PHE A 145 11.85 9.59 21.11
C PHE A 145 12.61 8.49 20.37
N ARG A 146 12.00 7.95 19.31
CA ARG A 146 12.61 6.93 18.44
C ARG A 146 12.91 7.58 17.10
N VAL A 147 14.15 7.38 16.62
CA VAL A 147 14.61 7.84 15.31
C VAL A 147 14.35 6.73 14.30
N ASP A 148 13.65 7.01 13.20
CA ASP A 148 13.39 6.01 12.15
C ASP A 148 14.69 5.56 11.47
N TYR A 149 14.69 4.33 10.93
CA TYR A 149 15.82 3.70 10.23
C TYR A 149 16.44 4.60 9.15
N TRP A 150 15.61 5.31 8.38
CA TRP A 150 16.07 6.23 7.32
C TRP A 150 16.87 7.42 7.86
N HIS A 151 16.53 7.92 9.05
CA HIS A 151 17.27 9.00 9.69
C HIS A 151 18.62 8.47 10.23
N GLN A 152 18.67 7.22 10.69
CA GLN A 152 19.94 6.56 11.08
C GLN A 152 20.87 6.38 9.88
N GLU A 153 20.34 5.91 8.74
CA GLU A 153 21.10 5.72 7.50
C GLU A 153 21.59 7.06 6.92
N ALA A 154 20.73 8.09 6.92
CA ALA A 154 21.12 9.43 6.49
C ALA A 154 22.20 10.04 7.41
N THR A 155 22.10 9.84 8.72
CA THR A 155 23.14 10.28 9.68
C THR A 155 24.44 9.50 9.48
N ALA A 156 24.37 8.19 9.22
CA ALA A 156 25.55 7.37 8.95
C ALA A 156 26.26 7.76 7.65
N LYS A 157 25.51 8.15 6.61
CA LYS A 157 26.06 8.50 5.30
C LYS A 157 26.48 9.97 5.17
N PHE A 158 25.74 10.89 5.78
CA PHE A 158 25.89 12.34 5.59
C PHE A 158 26.26 13.09 6.89
N GLY A 159 26.43 12.39 8.02
CA GLY A 159 26.70 12.97 9.34
C GLY A 159 25.49 13.64 10.00
N LYS A 160 24.49 14.04 9.21
CA LYS A 160 23.22 14.64 9.64
C LYS A 160 22.16 14.39 8.57
N ASP A 161 20.87 14.38 8.95
CA ASP A 161 19.78 14.38 7.97
C ASP A 161 19.89 15.64 7.07
N PRO A 162 20.06 15.49 5.73
CA PRO A 162 20.18 16.61 4.81
C PRO A 162 18.86 17.39 4.63
N ARG A 163 17.73 16.85 5.12
CA ARG A 163 16.42 17.49 4.97
C ARG A 163 16.32 18.73 5.85
N SER A 164 16.04 19.86 5.21
CA SER A 164 15.64 21.08 5.91
C SER A 164 14.11 21.11 6.00
N TYR A 165 13.60 20.89 7.19
CA TYR A 165 12.20 21.16 7.53
C TYR A 165 12.03 22.65 7.84
N GLU A 166 10.80 23.12 8.00
CA GLU A 166 10.52 24.51 8.41
C GLU A 166 10.95 25.56 7.38
N VAL A 167 10.81 25.29 6.08
CA VAL A 167 11.17 26.23 5.02
C VAL A 167 9.92 26.66 4.25
N LEU A 168 9.62 27.96 4.24
CA LEU A 168 8.53 28.56 3.47
C LEU A 168 9.09 29.32 2.26
N THR A 169 8.54 29.07 1.08
CA THR A 169 8.93 29.79 -0.14
C THR A 169 8.25 31.16 -0.16
N LYS A 170 9.03 32.24 -0.25
CA LYS A 170 8.53 33.61 -0.38
C LYS A 170 8.30 34.02 -1.84
N ARG A 171 9.28 33.74 -2.72
CA ARG A 171 9.18 34.06 -4.15
C ARG A 171 10.12 33.21 -4.99
N PHE A 172 9.77 33.10 -6.26
CA PHE A 172 10.61 32.52 -7.31
C PHE A 172 11.48 33.62 -7.92
N ILE A 173 12.74 33.31 -8.21
CA ILE A 173 13.69 34.21 -8.87
C ILE A 173 13.88 33.68 -10.29
N GLY A 174 13.49 34.48 -11.28
CA GLY A 174 13.63 34.16 -12.70
C GLY A 174 14.88 34.76 -13.34
N ASP A 175 15.32 34.20 -14.46
CA ASP A 175 16.26 34.81 -15.41
C ASP A 175 15.51 35.70 -16.43
N GLU A 176 16.27 36.42 -17.26
CA GLU A 176 15.72 37.30 -18.31
C GLU A 176 14.95 36.55 -19.40
N ASN A 177 15.13 35.22 -19.49
CA ASN A 177 14.48 34.34 -20.45
C ASN A 177 13.21 33.67 -19.91
N GLY A 178 12.81 33.98 -18.67
CA GLY A 178 11.61 33.44 -18.01
C GLY A 178 11.79 32.10 -17.30
N ASN A 179 13.02 31.58 -17.16
CA ASN A 179 13.31 30.37 -16.40
C ASN A 179 13.57 30.68 -14.92
N VAL A 180 13.14 29.80 -14.03
CA VAL A 180 13.39 29.95 -12.59
C VAL A 180 14.83 29.53 -12.25
N ASN A 181 15.64 30.47 -11.76
CA ASN A 181 17.04 30.28 -11.35
C ASN A 181 17.20 30.12 -9.82
N GLY A 182 16.18 30.47 -9.04
CA GLY A 182 16.26 30.30 -7.58
C GLY A 182 14.96 30.51 -6.84
N LEU A 183 15.00 30.23 -5.54
CA LEU A 183 13.91 30.46 -4.60
C LEU A 183 14.41 31.35 -3.47
N GLU A 184 13.66 32.40 -3.15
CA GLU A 184 13.81 33.04 -1.84
C GLU A 184 12.97 32.26 -0.84
N VAL A 185 13.63 31.72 0.18
CA VAL A 185 13.00 30.93 1.23
C VAL A 185 13.25 31.54 2.60
N ILE A 186 12.33 31.31 3.54
CA ILE A 186 12.47 31.74 4.92
C ILE A 186 12.25 30.54 5.85
N ARG A 187 12.98 30.49 6.96
CA ARG A 187 12.70 29.49 7.99
C ARG A 187 11.45 29.89 8.77
N VAL A 188 10.64 28.93 9.18
CA VAL A 188 9.38 29.18 9.89
C VAL A 188 9.29 28.36 11.16
N GLN A 189 8.90 28.98 12.27
CA GLN A 189 8.64 28.28 13.52
C GLN A 189 7.16 28.33 13.86
N TRP A 190 6.68 27.27 14.50
CA TRP A 190 5.33 27.21 15.03
C TRP A 190 5.30 27.77 16.45
N GLU A 191 4.62 28.89 16.64
CA GLU A 191 4.34 29.45 17.97
C GLU A 191 2.84 29.36 18.27
N LYS A 192 2.48 29.36 19.55
CA LYS A 192 1.08 29.43 19.99
C LYS A 192 0.77 30.86 20.39
N ASP A 193 -0.30 31.42 19.83
CA ASP A 193 -0.81 32.71 20.27
C ASP A 193 -1.38 32.65 21.70
N ALA A 194 -1.68 33.82 22.27
CA ALA A 194 -2.43 33.95 23.52
C ALA A 194 -3.79 33.22 23.53
N SER A 195 -4.37 32.91 22.35
CA SER A 195 -5.60 32.10 22.22
C SER A 195 -5.36 30.59 22.06
N GLY A 196 -4.11 30.12 22.17
CA GLY A 196 -3.74 28.71 22.03
C GLY A 196 -3.73 28.16 20.59
N ARG A 197 -3.95 29.02 19.59
CA ARG A 197 -3.87 28.66 18.17
C ARG A 197 -2.42 28.68 17.69
N PHE A 198 -2.04 27.67 16.91
CA PHE A 198 -0.72 27.62 16.29
C PHE A 198 -0.64 28.60 15.12
N GLN A 199 0.31 29.53 15.18
CA GLN A 199 0.68 30.41 14.07
C GLN A 199 2.07 30.04 13.57
N LEU A 200 2.24 30.16 12.25
CA LEU A 200 3.51 29.95 11.58
C LEU A 200 4.23 31.30 11.45
N LEU A 201 5.28 31.49 12.24
CA LEU A 201 6.05 32.74 12.26
C LEU A 201 7.36 32.61 11.48
N PRO A 202 7.65 33.54 10.55
CA PRO A 202 8.91 33.55 9.81
C PRO A 202 10.08 34.02 10.69
N LEU A 203 11.17 33.24 10.70
CA LEU A 203 12.45 33.62 11.28
C LEU A 203 13.27 34.44 10.28
N LEU A 204 13.58 35.69 10.63
CA LEU A 204 14.47 36.54 9.83
C LEU A 204 15.94 36.24 10.17
N PRO A 205 16.86 36.32 9.20
CA PRO A 205 16.71 36.76 7.81
C PRO A 205 16.28 35.66 6.81
N SER A 206 15.70 36.04 5.66
CA SER A 206 15.45 35.11 4.54
C SER A 206 16.75 34.67 3.86
N ALA A 207 16.77 33.45 3.35
CA ALA A 207 17.92 32.86 2.66
C ALA A 207 17.57 32.63 1.17
N LEU A 208 18.56 32.85 0.30
CA LEU A 208 18.41 32.59 -1.13
C LEU A 208 18.91 31.18 -1.44
N MET A 209 18.01 30.33 -1.93
CA MET A 209 18.31 28.97 -2.34
C MET A 209 18.44 28.93 -3.87
N LYS A 210 19.66 28.74 -4.36
CA LYS A 210 19.91 28.54 -5.80
C LYS A 210 19.44 27.15 -6.20
N LEU A 211 18.72 27.07 -7.31
CA LEU A 211 18.40 25.80 -7.96
C LEU A 211 19.57 25.50 -8.90
N TYR A 212 20.13 24.29 -8.81
CA TYR A 212 21.24 23.84 -9.66
C TYR A 212 20.72 23.29 -10.99
#